data_AF-A0A970JFW3-F1
#
_entry.id   AF-A0A970JFW3-F1
#
_cell.length_a   1.000
_cell.length_b   1.000
_cell.length_c   1.000
_cell.angle_alpha   90.00
_cell.angle_beta   90.00
_cell.angle_gamma   90.00
#
_symmetry.space_group_name_H-M   'P 1'
#
loop_
_entity.id
_entity.type
_entity.pdbx_description
1 polymer ?
#
loop_
_entity_poly.entity_id
_entity_poly.type
_entity_poly.pdbx_seq_one_letter_code
_entity_poly.pdbx_strand_id
1 'polypeptide(L)' 'MGLFEDLERVKLRFISACENMVAQGQLSESEFQQIIDLLDRMDDYDDRQFLAELGEISKGMTDFIDWEAMSKARR' A
#
# COMPACT_ATOMS: atom_id res chain seq x y z
N MET A 1 -16.84 -8.73 -13.09
CA MET A 1 -15.62 -9.14 -12.37
C MET A 1 -15.92 -9.03 -10.90
N GLY A 2 -15.55 -10.04 -10.12
CA GLY A 2 -15.88 -10.12 -8.70
C GLY A 2 -15.03 -9.13 -7.88
N LEU A 3 -15.58 -8.64 -6.76
CA LEU A 3 -14.85 -7.78 -5.81
C LEU A 3 -13.48 -8.36 -5.41
N PHE A 4 -13.39 -9.68 -5.33
CA PHE A 4 -12.16 -10.41 -5.04
C PHE A 4 -11.09 -10.25 -6.14
N GLU A 5 -11.47 -10.44 -7.42
CA GLU A 5 -10.56 -10.27 -8.57
C GLU A 5 -10.04 -8.83 -8.67
N ASP A 6 -10.91 -7.86 -8.37
CA ASP A 6 -10.52 -6.45 -8.33
C ASP A 6 -9.57 -6.14 -7.18
N LEU A 7 -9.76 -6.76 -6.02
CA LEU A 7 -8.87 -6.61 -4.87
C LEU A 7 -7.49 -7.21 -5.15
N GLU A 8 -7.42 -8.44 -5.65
CA GLU A 8 -6.15 -9.09 -6.01
C GLU A 8 -5.37 -8.28 -7.05
N ARG A 9 -6.07 -7.78 -8.08
CA ARG A 9 -5.47 -6.91 -9.10
C ARG A 9 -4.86 -5.64 -8.51
N VAL A 10 -5.55 -5.03 -7.55
CA VAL A 10 -5.06 -3.81 -6.87
C VAL A 10 -3.85 -4.12 -6.00
N LYS A 11 -3.87 -5.24 -5.24
CA LYS A 11 -2.70 -5.69 -4.44
C LYS A 11 -1.46 -5.88 -5.31
N LEU A 12 -1.59 -6.58 -6.44
CA LEU A 12 -0.48 -6.81 -7.36
C LEU A 12 0.09 -5.49 -7.93
N ARG A 13 -0.78 -4.55 -8.31
CA ARG A 13 -0.34 -3.24 -8.81
C ARG A 13 0.37 -2.42 -7.74
N PHE A 14 -0.12 -2.48 -6.51
CA PHE A 14 0.49 -1.79 -5.38
C PHE A 14 1.89 -2.35 -5.07
N ILE A 15 2.03 -3.67 -4.98
CA ILE A 15 3.34 -4.33 -4.79
C ILE A 15 4.31 -3.93 -5.91
N SER A 16 3.88 -3.96 -7.16
CA SER A 16 4.72 -3.56 -8.29
C SER A 16 5.13 -2.08 -8.24
N ALA A 17 4.27 -1.19 -7.74
CA ALA A 17 4.64 0.21 -7.50
C ALA A 17 5.74 0.32 -6.44
N CYS A 18 5.63 -0.41 -5.33
CA CYS A 18 6.65 -0.45 -4.29
C CYS A 18 7.98 -1.05 -4.80
N GLU A 19 7.96 -2.10 -5.61
CA GLU A 19 9.18 -2.66 -6.24
C GLU A 19 9.90 -1.62 -7.10
N ASN A 20 9.15 -0.82 -7.88
CA ASN A 20 9.72 0.26 -8.66
C ASN A 20 10.36 1.34 -7.78
N MET A 21 9.76 1.64 -6.63
CA MET A 21 10.31 2.59 -5.66
C MET A 21 11.60 2.05 -5.02
N VAL A 22 11.70 0.74 -4.79
CA VAL A 22 12.96 0.09 -4.36
C VAL A 22 14.02 0.24 -5.44
N ALA A 23 13.68 -0.06 -6.70
CA ALA A 23 14.60 0.06 -7.83
C ALA A 23 15.12 1.50 -8.03
N GLN A 24 14.34 2.51 -7.64
CA GLN A 24 14.70 3.93 -7.68
C GLN A 24 15.45 4.40 -6.42
N GLY A 25 15.66 3.53 -5.42
CA GLY A 25 16.31 3.87 -4.15
C GLY A 25 15.45 4.74 -3.22
N GLN A 26 14.14 4.83 -3.51
CA GLN A 26 13.18 5.58 -2.69
C GLN A 26 12.67 4.76 -1.51
N LEU A 27 12.56 3.43 -1.68
CA LEU A 27 12.37 2.45 -0.61
C LEU A 27 13.63 1.59 -0.47
N SER A 28 13.97 1.20 0.75
CA SER A 28 14.89 0.10 0.99
C SER A 28 14.17 -1.25 0.84
N GLU A 29 14.93 -2.32 0.56
CA GLU A 29 14.40 -3.68 0.55
C GLU A 29 13.76 -4.08 1.89
N SER A 30 14.30 -3.60 3.01
CA SER A 30 13.73 -3.85 4.34
C SER A 30 12.39 -3.15 4.58
N GLU A 31 12.20 -1.94 4.05
CA GLU A 31 10.92 -1.23 4.12
C GLU A 31 9.89 -1.90 3.22
N PHE A 32 10.30 -2.34 2.03
CA PHE A 32 9.44 -3.10 1.14
C PHE A 32 8.95 -4.41 1.78
N GLN A 33 9.85 -5.16 2.45
CA GLN A 33 9.45 -6.37 3.16
C GLN A 33 8.44 -6.07 4.27
N GLN A 34 8.62 -4.98 5.03
CA GLN A 34 7.65 -4.56 6.04
C GLN A 34 6.28 -4.20 5.43
N ILE A 35 6.25 -3.61 4.23
CA ILE A 35 5.00 -3.34 3.50
C ILE A 35 4.30 -4.66 3.12
N ILE A 36 5.05 -5.68 2.66
CA ILE A 36 4.49 -7.00 2.36
C ILE A 36 3.91 -7.64 3.63
N ASP A 37 4.66 -7.62 4.73
CA ASP A 37 4.21 -8.18 6.01
C ASP A 37 2.96 -7.46 6.54
N LEU A 38 2.85 -6.15 6.32
CA LEU A 38 1.65 -5.37 6.66
C LEU A 38 0.45 -5.75 5.77
N LEU A 39 0.65 -5.95 4.47
CA LEU A 39 -0.41 -6.37 3.53
C LEU A 39 -0.94 -7.77 3.82
N ASP A 40 -0.06 -8.69 4.23
CA ASP A 40 -0.45 -10.05 4.62
C ASP A 40 -1.33 -10.08 5.87
N ARG A 41 -1.14 -9.08 6.74
CA ARG A 41 -1.91 -8.91 7.98
C ARG A 41 -3.04 -7.91 7.86
N MET A 42 -3.37 -7.44 6.65
CA MET A 42 -4.34 -6.36 6.42
C MET A 42 -5.73 -6.66 7.00
N ASP A 43 -6.13 -7.93 7.11
CA ASP A 43 -7.40 -8.34 7.73
C ASP A 43 -7.43 -8.11 9.26
N ASP A 44 -6.27 -7.93 9.90
CA ASP A 44 -6.14 -7.65 11.33
C ASP A 44 -6.26 -6.14 11.67
N TYR A 45 -6.27 -5.27 10.66
CA TYR A 45 -6.25 -3.82 10.82
C TYR A 45 -7.54 -3.18 10.30
N ASP A 46 -8.00 -2.13 10.98
CA ASP A 46 -8.92 -1.19 10.35
C ASP A 46 -8.17 -0.24 9.39
N ASP A 47 -8.91 0.41 8.49
CA ASP A 47 -8.35 1.30 7.47
C ASP A 47 -7.41 2.39 8.07
N ARG A 48 -7.71 2.91 9.27
CA ARG A 48 -6.91 3.97 9.88
C ARG A 48 -5.61 3.44 10.44
N GLN A 49 -5.65 2.28 11.09
CA GLN A 49 -4.47 1.63 11.64
C GLN A 49 -3.54 1.18 10.52
N PHE A 50 -4.08 0.58 9.46
CA PHE A 50 -3.29 0.17 8.30
C PHE A 50 -2.56 1.35 7.66
N LEU A 51 -3.25 2.48 7.46
CA LEU A 51 -2.65 3.68 6.85
C LEU A 51 -1.56 4.30 7.74
N ALA A 52 -1.74 4.28 9.07
CA ALA A 52 -0.74 4.79 10.00
C ALA A 52 0.55 3.95 9.95
N GLU A 53 0.42 2.61 10.04
CA GLU A 53 1.56 1.69 9.96
C GLU A 53 2.29 1.82 8.61
N LEU A 54 1.54 1.93 7.51
CA LEU A 54 2.10 2.13 6.18
C LEU A 54 2.87 3.46 6.06
N GLY A 55 2.35 4.52 6.68
CA GLY A 55 3.01 5.83 6.76
C GLY A 55 4.34 5.77 7.50
N GLU A 56 4.39 5.09 8.63
CA GLU A 56 5.62 4.92 9.42
C GLU A 56 6.67 4.09 8.66
N ILE A 57 6.27 2.97 8.04
CA ILE A 57 7.19 2.11 7.27
C ILE A 57 7.77 2.85 6.06
N SER A 58 6.93 3.60 5.35
CA SER A 58 7.34 4.35 4.16
C SER A 58 7.97 5.71 4.49
N LYS A 59 8.13 6.06 5.78
CA LYS A 59 8.65 7.35 6.25
C LYS A 59 7.87 8.56 5.68
N GLY A 60 6.55 8.45 5.59
CA GLY A 60 5.68 9.48 5.02
C GLY A 60 5.68 9.55 3.50
N MET A 61 6.31 8.59 2.80
CA MET A 61 6.28 8.57 1.34
C MET A 61 4.89 8.21 0.78
N THR A 62 4.04 7.56 1.58
CA THR A 62 2.61 7.43 1.28
C THR A 62 1.80 8.70 1.51
N ASP A 63 2.35 9.74 2.13
CA ASP A 63 1.66 11.04 2.26
C ASP A 63 1.44 11.71 0.89
N PHE A 64 2.18 11.28 -0.14
CA PHE A 64 1.96 11.69 -1.53
C PHE A 64 0.79 10.99 -2.21
N ILE A 65 0.31 9.88 -1.64
CA ILE A 65 -0.87 9.17 -2.14
C ILE A 65 -2.09 9.77 -1.46
N ASP A 66 -2.73 10.73 -2.12
CA ASP A 66 -4.01 11.30 -1.67
C ASP A 66 -5.13 10.24 -1.81
N TRP A 67 -5.24 9.39 -0.80
CA TRP A 67 -6.22 8.30 -0.75
C TRP A 67 -7.65 8.84 -0.59
N GLU A 68 -7.82 10.06 -0.08
CA GLU A 68 -9.10 10.74 -0.02
C GLU A 68 -9.62 11.04 -1.45
N ALA A 69 -8.73 11.45 -2.35
CA ALA A 69 -9.04 11.61 -3.77
C ALA A 69 -9.38 10.27 -4.45
N MET A 70 -8.68 9.18 -4.13
CA MET A 70 -8.98 7.84 -4.68
C MET A 70 -10.33 7.27 -4.19
N SER A 71 -10.70 7.55 -2.93
CA SER A 71 -11.98 7.10 -2.36
C SER A 71 -13.20 7.82 -2.97
N LYS A 72 -13.05 9.10 -3.33
CA LYS A 72 -14.09 9.90 -4.00
C LYS A 72 -14.30 9.51 -5.46
N ALA A 73 -13.28 9.02 -6.15
CA ALA A 73 -13.37 8.59 -7.55
C ALA A 73 -14.19 7.31 -7.79
N ARG A 74 -14.57 6.58 -6.72
CA ARG A 74 -15.42 5.38 -6.77
C ARG A 74 -16.91 5.65 -6.43
N ARG A 75 -17.31 6.91 -6.23
CA ARG A 75 -18.72 7.31 -6.05
C ARG A 75 -19.32 7.88 -7.33
#